data_AF-A0A7C7M7C5-F1
#
_entry.id   AF-A0A7C7M7C5-F1
#
_cell.length_a   1.000
_cell.length_b   1.000
_cell.length_c   1.000
_cell.angle_alpha   90.00
_cell.angle_beta   90.00
_cell.angle_gamma   90.00
#
_symmetry.space_group_name_H-M   'P 1'
#
loop_
_entity.id
_entity.type
_entity.pdbx_description
1 polymer ?
#
loop_
_entity_poly.entity_id
_entity_poly.type
_entity_poly.pdbx_seq_one_letter_code
_entity_poly.pdbx_strand_id
1 'polypeptide(L)'
;MKKNMNPNSLKNLKPFVRGVSGNPSGSKKIPDELVGYLKKLGDTHIIKTKEVLTGGKDEFGQDAFILEEYDSEKTWRYAVIEKIWDKAREGHLEYMKMLAFLGCLNPTKDDEVFLKKIKKEFDEQFEPTD
;
A
#
# COMPACT_ATOMS: atom_id res chain seq x y z
N MET A 1 -34.46 -7.54 -36.43
CA MET A 1 -33.72 -8.80 -36.73
C MET A 1 -32.45 -8.83 -35.90
N LYS A 2 -32.26 -9.84 -35.04
CA LYS A 2 -31.03 -9.97 -34.25
C LYS A 2 -29.86 -10.32 -35.19
N LYS A 3 -29.09 -9.30 -35.58
CA LYS A 3 -27.84 -9.48 -36.33
C LYS A 3 -26.86 -10.26 -35.47
N ASN A 4 -26.09 -11.16 -36.08
CA ASN A 4 -24.95 -11.91 -35.50
C ASN A 4 -25.26 -13.20 -34.72
N MET A 5 -26.39 -13.86 -34.96
CA MET A 5 -26.69 -15.19 -34.41
C MET A 5 -26.63 -16.27 -35.51
N ASN A 6 -25.43 -16.54 -36.03
CA ASN A 6 -25.24 -17.66 -36.95
C ASN A 6 -25.52 -19.00 -36.21
N PRO A 7 -26.48 -19.82 -36.66
CA PRO A 7 -26.84 -21.08 -36.01
C PRO A 7 -25.65 -22.04 -35.83
N ASN A 8 -24.71 -22.04 -36.78
CA ASN A 8 -23.51 -22.88 -36.71
C ASN A 8 -22.52 -22.40 -35.63
N SER A 9 -22.42 -21.09 -35.43
CA SER A 9 -21.59 -20.53 -34.37
C SER A 9 -22.18 -20.84 -32.99
N LEU A 10 -23.51 -20.71 -32.84
CA LEU A 10 -24.21 -20.99 -31.59
C LEU A 10 -24.13 -22.45 -31.16
N LYS A 11 -24.19 -23.40 -32.12
CA LYS A 11 -24.03 -24.83 -31.83
C LYS A 11 -22.64 -25.19 -31.30
N ASN A 12 -21.62 -24.38 -31.62
CA ASN A 12 -20.23 -24.59 -31.20
C ASN A 12 -19.85 -23.78 -29.94
N LEU A 13 -20.74 -22.92 -29.43
CA LEU A 13 -20.50 -22.15 -28.21
C LEU A 13 -20.69 -23.04 -26.98
N LYS A 14 -19.59 -23.40 -26.31
CA LYS A 14 -19.62 -24.07 -25.01
C LYS A 14 -19.69 -23.01 -23.90
N PRO A 15 -20.70 -23.03 -23.01
CA PRO A 15 -20.76 -22.13 -21.86
C PRO A 15 -19.53 -22.34 -20.96
N PHE A 16 -18.92 -21.24 -20.50
CA PHE A 16 -17.89 -21.32 -19.47
C PHE A 16 -18.51 -21.76 -18.14
N VAL A 17 -17.79 -22.58 -17.37
CA VAL A 17 -18.24 -23.03 -16.05
C VAL A 17 -18.35 -21.81 -15.13
N ARG A 18 -19.51 -21.62 -14.50
CA ARG A 18 -19.73 -20.53 -13.52
C ARG A 18 -18.70 -20.66 -12.39
N GLY A 19 -17.95 -19.60 -12.12
CA GLY A 19 -16.89 -19.58 -11.12
C GLY A 19 -15.48 -19.90 -11.65
N VAL A 20 -15.35 -20.32 -12.91
CA VAL A 20 -14.07 -20.45 -13.58
C VAL A 20 -13.92 -19.27 -14.52
N SER A 21 -12.94 -18.39 -14.24
CA SER A 21 -12.53 -17.34 -15.17
C SER A 21 -12.27 -17.98 -16.54
N GLY A 22 -12.98 -17.53 -17.58
CA GLY A 22 -12.81 -18.01 -18.96
C GLY A 22 -11.45 -17.69 -19.58
N ASN A 23 -10.51 -17.17 -18.78
CA ASN A 23 -9.10 -17.04 -19.10
C ASN A 23 -8.32 -18.20 -18.42
N PRO A 24 -7.90 -19.25 -19.16
CA PRO A 24 -6.99 -20.29 -18.66
C PRO A 24 -5.63 -19.73 -18.25
N SER A 25 -5.28 -18.53 -18.74
CA SER A 25 -4.12 -17.72 -18.35
C SER A 25 -4.40 -16.83 -17.14
N GLY A 26 -5.56 -17.00 -16.48
CA GLY A 26 -5.92 -16.29 -15.25
C GLY A 26 -4.75 -16.32 -14.27
N SER A 27 -4.43 -15.14 -13.71
CA SER A 27 -3.19 -14.80 -13.01
C SER A 27 -2.37 -16.01 -12.58
N LYS A 28 -1.21 -16.22 -13.23
CA LYS A 28 -0.26 -17.27 -12.86
C LYS A 28 -0.10 -17.25 -11.34
N LYS A 29 -0.45 -18.35 -10.67
CA LYS A 29 -0.24 -18.46 -9.23
C LYS A 29 1.25 -18.25 -8.97
N ILE A 30 1.57 -17.28 -8.11
CA ILE A 30 2.93 -17.06 -7.67
C ILE A 30 3.39 -18.36 -6.97
N PRO A 31 4.53 -18.96 -7.35
CA PRO A 31 5.00 -20.19 -6.73
C PRO A 31 5.20 -20.01 -5.23
N ASP A 32 4.78 -21.00 -4.43
CA ASP A 32 4.90 -20.95 -2.97
C ASP A 32 6.36 -20.78 -2.51
N GLU A 33 7.30 -21.35 -3.26
CA GLU A 33 8.74 -21.19 -3.03
C GLU A 33 9.17 -19.72 -3.14
N LEU A 34 8.71 -19.01 -4.17
CA LEU A 34 9.01 -17.59 -4.34
C LEU A 34 8.41 -16.75 -3.21
N VAL A 35 7.17 -17.06 -2.80
CA VAL A 35 6.54 -16.41 -1.64
C VAL A 35 7.38 -16.64 -0.38
N GLY A 36 7.88 -17.86 -0.17
CA GLY A 36 8.78 -18.20 0.94
C GLY A 36 10.07 -17.39 0.93
N TYR A 37 10.76 -17.30 -0.20
CA TYR A 37 11.98 -16.49 -0.34
C TYR A 37 11.71 -15.01 -0.07
N LEU A 38 10.65 -14.43 -0.63
CA LEU A 38 10.32 -13.02 -0.43
C LEU A 38 9.97 -12.70 1.03
N LYS A 39 9.24 -13.60 1.72
CA LYS A 39 8.98 -13.46 3.15
C LYS A 39 10.29 -13.42 3.95
N LYS A 40 11.19 -14.37 3.68
CA LYS A 40 12.51 -14.45 4.32
C LYS A 40 13.33 -13.17 4.06
N LEU A 41 13.41 -12.72 2.81
CA LEU A 41 14.12 -11.49 2.46
C LEU A 41 13.56 -10.28 3.23
N GLY A 42 12.23 -10.14 3.28
CA GLY A 42 11.57 -9.05 3.99
C GLY A 42 11.87 -9.01 5.49
N ASP A 43 12.13 -10.17 6.11
CA ASP A 43 12.49 -10.29 7.53
C ASP A 43 13.97 -10.12 7.81
N THR A 44 14.84 -10.62 6.93
CA THR A 44 16.29 -10.65 7.22
C THR A 44 17.04 -9.44 6.68
N HIS A 45 16.54 -8.78 5.63
CA HIS A 45 17.24 -7.65 5.03
C HIS A 45 17.01 -6.39 5.84
N ILE A 46 18.12 -5.85 6.35
CA ILE A 46 18.20 -4.57 7.01
C ILE A 46 18.35 -3.46 5.96
N ILE A 47 17.70 -2.33 6.19
CA ILE A 47 17.89 -1.14 5.36
C ILE A 47 19.21 -0.49 5.74
N LYS A 48 20.06 -0.17 4.76
CA LYS A 48 21.26 0.63 4.98
C LYS A 48 20.93 2.10 4.88
N THR A 49 21.33 2.87 5.88
CA THR A 49 21.16 4.32 5.93
C THR A 49 22.51 4.99 5.70
N LYS A 50 22.48 6.16 5.07
CA LYS A 50 23.66 7.01 4.89
C LYS A 50 23.42 8.30 5.62
N GLU A 51 24.33 8.63 6.53
CA GLU A 51 24.35 9.92 7.17
C GLU A 51 25.57 10.70 6.69
N VAL A 52 25.33 12.00 6.54
CA VAL A 52 26.36 12.97 6.21
C VAL A 52 26.86 13.54 7.52
N LEU A 53 28.06 13.14 7.90
CA LEU A 53 28.74 13.70 9.05
C LEU A 53 29.70 14.78 8.57
N THR A 54 29.69 15.93 9.23
CA THR A 54 30.76 16.91 9.08
C THR A 54 31.94 16.41 9.91
N GLY A 55 33.01 16.00 9.24
CA GLY A 55 34.12 15.28 9.88
C GLY A 55 35.47 15.78 9.38
N GLY A 56 36.06 16.72 10.11
CA GLY A 56 37.43 17.17 9.88
C GLY A 56 37.60 18.12 8.70
N LYS A 57 38.87 18.37 8.37
CA LYS A 57 39.29 19.17 7.23
C LYS A 57 39.96 18.27 6.20
N ASP A 58 39.72 18.53 4.92
CA ASP A 58 40.47 17.90 3.84
C ASP A 58 41.94 18.34 3.85
N GLU A 59 42.73 17.79 2.92
CA GLU A 59 44.16 18.12 2.77
C GLU A 59 44.41 19.61 2.45
N PHE A 60 43.37 20.37 2.10
CA PHE A 60 43.39 21.80 1.82
C PHE A 60 42.75 22.66 2.92
N GLY A 61 42.33 22.05 4.05
CA GLY A 61 41.77 22.76 5.18
C GLY A 61 40.27 23.08 5.08
N GLN A 62 39.56 22.55 4.07
CA GLN A 62 38.12 22.73 3.85
C GLN A 62 37.31 21.67 4.60
N ASP A 63 36.09 22.00 5.01
CA ASP A 63 35.23 21.07 5.74
C ASP A 63 34.96 19.82 4.90
N ALA A 64 35.40 18.67 5.41
CA ALA A 64 35.20 17.39 4.75
C ALA A 64 33.85 16.80 5.15
N PHE A 65 33.11 16.32 4.14
CA PHE A 65 31.88 15.58 4.31
C PHE A 65 32.20 14.09 4.32
N ILE A 66 31.94 13.42 5.43
CA ILE A 66 32.07 11.97 5.55
C ILE A 66 30.68 11.36 5.38
N LEU A 67 30.57 10.43 4.43
CA LEU A 67 29.39 9.60 4.26
C LEU A 67 29.61 8.30 5.03
N GLU A 68 28.98 8.17 6.19
CA GLU A 68 28.97 6.91 6.92
C GLU A 68 27.70 6.12 6.56
N GLU A 69 27.90 4.88 6.14
CA GLU A 69 26.83 3.93 5.88
C GLU A 69 26.72 2.96 7.05
N TYR A 70 25.53 2.88 7.65
CA TYR A 70 25.26 1.99 8.76
C TYR A 70 23.99 1.16 8.53
N ASP A 71 23.97 -0.02 9.14
CA ASP A 71 22.79 -0.88 9.15
C ASP A 71 21.74 -0.29 10.08
N SER A 72 20.55 0.02 9.55
CA SER A 72 19.45 0.51 10.39
C SER A 72 18.86 -0.60 11.25
N GLU A 73 18.00 -0.26 12.21
CA GLU A 73 17.25 -1.26 12.97
C GLU A 73 16.05 -1.83 12.17
N LYS A 74 15.75 -1.25 11.01
CA LYS A 74 14.52 -1.52 10.24
C LYS A 74 14.77 -2.56 9.15
N THR A 75 13.83 -3.49 9.01
CA THR A 75 13.82 -4.47 7.93
C THR A 75 13.10 -3.96 6.69
N TRP A 76 13.27 -4.63 5.55
CA TRP A 76 12.51 -4.31 4.33
C TRP A 76 11.00 -4.43 4.52
N ARG A 77 10.53 -5.41 5.31
CA ARG A 77 9.09 -5.53 5.62
C ARG A 77 8.59 -4.27 6.33
N TYR A 78 9.34 -3.79 7.30
CA TYR A 78 9.01 -2.55 8.00
C TYR A 78 8.95 -1.38 7.01
N ALA A 79 9.95 -1.23 6.15
CA ALA A 79 10.03 -0.15 5.16
C ALA A 79 8.78 -0.10 4.26
N VAL A 80 8.31 -1.25 3.80
CA VAL A 80 7.12 -1.34 2.94
C VAL A 80 5.87 -0.92 3.70
N ILE A 81 5.72 -1.35 4.95
CA ILE A 81 4.58 -0.98 5.80
C ILE A 81 4.59 0.53 6.08
N GLU A 82 5.74 1.09 6.43
CA GLU A 82 5.93 2.54 6.62
C GLU A 82 5.56 3.31 5.33
N LYS A 83 6.00 2.82 4.17
CA LYS A 83 5.70 3.46 2.89
C LYS A 83 4.22 3.43 2.53
N ILE A 84 3.50 2.36 2.87
CA ILE A 84 2.05 2.26 2.70
C ILE A 84 1.34 3.35 3.52
N TRP A 85 1.75 3.55 4.77
CA TRP A 85 1.21 4.60 5.64
C TRP A 85 1.51 5.98 5.09
N ASP A 86 2.74 6.26 4.66
CA ASP A 86 3.09 7.54 4.05
C ASP A 86 2.24 7.86 2.83
N LYS A 87 2.07 6.88 1.93
CA LYS A 87 1.24 7.05 0.74
C LYS A 87 -0.24 7.29 1.09
N ALA A 88 -0.76 6.61 2.11
CA ALA A 88 -2.12 6.87 2.58
C ALA A 88 -2.26 8.28 3.16
N ARG A 89 -1.29 8.76 3.95
CA ARG A 89 -1.28 10.13 4.51
C ARG A 89 -1.19 11.21 3.43
N GLU A 90 -0.48 10.96 2.34
CA GLU A 90 -0.44 11.82 1.16
C GLU A 90 -1.78 11.89 0.40
N GLY A 91 -2.77 11.06 0.77
CA GLY A 91 -4.10 11.05 0.16
C GLY A 91 -4.27 10.06 -0.99
N HIS A 92 -3.32 9.13 -1.18
CA HIS A 92 -3.46 8.10 -2.23
C HIS A 92 -4.54 7.08 -1.87
N LEU A 93 -5.61 7.07 -2.67
CA LEU A 93 -6.85 6.35 -2.38
C LEU A 93 -6.68 4.83 -2.34
N GLU A 94 -5.80 4.24 -3.14
CA GLU A 94 -5.59 2.79 -3.15
C GLU A 94 -5.05 2.29 -1.79
N TYR A 95 -4.10 3.03 -1.22
CA TYR A 95 -3.50 2.69 0.08
C TYR A 95 -4.48 2.92 1.22
N MET A 96 -5.24 4.02 1.20
CA MET A 96 -6.32 4.26 2.17
C MET A 96 -7.38 3.15 2.13
N LYS A 97 -7.84 2.75 0.94
CA LYS A 97 -8.79 1.64 0.77
C LYS A 97 -8.25 0.32 1.31
N MET A 98 -6.97 0.02 1.04
CA MET A 98 -6.32 -1.18 1.56
C MET A 98 -6.26 -1.17 3.10
N LEU A 99 -5.83 -0.05 3.71
CA LEU A 99 -5.77 0.08 5.16
C LEU A 99 -7.17 0.02 5.81
N ALA A 100 -8.17 0.66 5.21
CA ALA A 100 -9.56 0.57 5.65
C ALA A 100 -10.08 -0.88 5.60
N PHE A 101 -9.82 -1.60 4.51
CA PHE A 101 -10.21 -3.01 4.36
C PHE A 101 -9.58 -3.91 5.43
N LEU A 102 -8.32 -3.63 5.81
CA LEU A 102 -7.63 -4.33 6.88
C LEU A 102 -8.10 -3.91 8.29
N GLY A 103 -8.97 -2.90 8.40
CA GLY A 103 -9.42 -2.34 9.67
C GLY A 103 -8.37 -1.47 10.38
N CYS A 104 -7.28 -1.10 9.70
CA CYS A 104 -6.20 -0.28 10.26
C CYS A 104 -6.58 1.19 10.45
N LEU A 105 -7.68 1.65 9.82
CA LEU A 105 -8.21 3.01 9.94
C LEU A 105 -9.45 3.10 10.83
N ASN A 106 -9.81 2.02 11.52
CA ASN A 106 -10.95 2.04 12.43
C ASN A 106 -10.65 2.98 13.60
N PRO A 107 -11.57 3.89 13.93
CA PRO A 107 -11.38 4.81 15.05
C PRO A 107 -11.25 4.02 16.35
N THR A 108 -10.35 4.47 17.22
CA THR A 108 -10.34 4.03 18.61
C THR A 108 -11.52 4.63 19.37
N LYS A 109 -11.77 4.16 20.60
CA LYS A 109 -12.84 4.72 21.44
C LYS A 109 -12.65 6.22 21.68
N ASP A 110 -11.41 6.68 21.82
CA ASP A 110 -11.09 8.08 22.03
C ASP A 110 -11.31 8.89 20.74
N ASP A 111 -10.96 8.32 19.59
CA ASP A 111 -11.25 8.93 18.27
C ASP A 111 -12.75 9.07 18.05
N GLU A 112 -13.57 8.09 18.45
CA GLU A 112 -15.04 8.19 18.34
C GLU A 112 -15.61 9.35 19.14
N VAL A 113 -15.10 9.59 20.35
CA VAL A 113 -15.51 10.73 21.19
C VAL A 113 -15.15 12.05 20.50
N PHE A 114 -13.92 12.13 19.99
CA PHE A 114 -13.44 13.30 19.25
C PHE A 114 -14.25 13.57 17.98
N LEU A 115 -14.52 12.53 17.18
CA LEU A 115 -15.31 12.64 15.95
C LEU A 115 -16.76 13.06 16.22
N LYS A 116 -17.38 12.55 17.29
CA LYS A 116 -18.72 13.00 17.73
C LYS A 116 -18.73 14.49 18.09
N LYS A 117 -17.67 14.96 18.76
CA LYS A 117 -17.51 16.38 19.10
C LYS A 117 -17.37 17.24 17.85
N ILE A 118 -16.45 16.89 16.94
CA ILE A 118 -16.28 17.61 15.66
C ILE A 118 -17.59 17.65 14.87
N LYS A 119 -18.29 16.52 14.77
CA LYS A 119 -19.55 16.44 14.05
C LYS A 119 -20.59 17.39 14.65
N LYS A 120 -20.71 17.40 15.98
CA LYS A 120 -21.60 18.32 16.68
C LYS A 120 -21.26 19.79 16.38
N GLU A 121 -19.99 20.16 16.47
CA GLU A 121 -19.52 21.54 16.17
C GLU A 121 -19.78 21.93 14.71
N PHE A 122 -19.58 21.01 13.76
CA PHE A 122 -19.87 21.25 12.35
C PHE A 122 -21.37 21.42 12.09
N ASP A 123 -22.19 20.53 12.65
CA ASP A 123 -23.65 20.57 12.50
C ASP A 123 -24.21 21.88 13.12
N GLU A 124 -23.67 22.33 14.27
CA GLU A 124 -24.01 23.62 14.91
C GLU A 124 -23.58 24.85 14.08
N GLN A 125 -22.51 24.76 13.27
CA GLN A 125 -22.04 25.86 12.41
C GLN A 125 -22.90 26.07 11.15
N PHE A 126 -23.67 25.06 10.75
CA PHE A 126 -24.49 25.07 9.54
C PHE A 126 -25.98 24.82 9.81
N GLU A 127 -26.43 24.97 11.07
CA GLU A 127 -27.87 25.03 11.33
C GLU A 127 -28.48 26.20 10.55
N PRO A 128 -29.54 25.98 9.76
CA PRO A 128 -30.21 27.07 9.06
C PRO A 128 -30.78 28.01 10.11
N THR A 129 -30.28 29.24 10.15
CA THR A 129 -30.97 30.35 10.82
C THR A 129 -32.27 30.58 10.06
N ASP A 130 -33.40 30.40 10.77
CA ASP A 130 -34.77 30.65 10.27
C ASP A 130 -34.92 31.97 9.48
#